data_AF-A0A2W0BN62-F1
#
_entry.id   AF-A0A2W0BN62-F1
#
_cell.length_a   1.000
_cell.length_b   1.000
_cell.length_c   1.000
_cell.angle_alpha   90.00
_cell.angle_beta   90.00
_cell.angle_gamma   90.00
#
_symmetry.space_group_name_H-M   'P 1'
#
loop_
_entity.id
_entity.type
_entity.pdbx_description
1 polymer ?
#
loop_
_entity_poly.entity_id
_entity_poly.type
_entity_poly.pdbx_seq_one_letter_code
_entity_poly.pdbx_strand_id
1 'polypeptide(L)'
;MERFGVKYVKQNIGKNPGNDEDLKQRISSIQTERERLDVLLNEYVGEDIFIRSERTIKSRKEALWNLVNQLVDAFNLIDSTTHEIFKDTTENNPNGFNNLFTCYELGIERLNNIHAQEIEKSISINTKGRRIKNIKTITIEQRKIIEKNRKEQEKITKRNEKIMITQQNIEEFDNQIEGMIKVNYKILIINNNNIIIITNILILILIY
;
A
#
# COMPACT_ATOMS: atom_id res chain seq x y z
N MET A 1 14.63 -13.57 13.04
CA MET A 1 15.93 -14.23 12.85
C MET A 1 17.06 -13.54 13.63
N GLU A 2 17.15 -12.22 13.64
CA GLU A 2 18.20 -11.46 14.36
C GLU A 2 18.28 -11.68 15.90
N ARG A 3 17.16 -12.06 16.54
CA ARG A 3 17.10 -12.35 17.99
C ARG A 3 17.95 -13.53 18.42
N PHE A 4 18.12 -14.52 17.55
CA PHE A 4 18.83 -15.76 17.88
C PHE A 4 20.34 -15.56 17.79
N GLY A 5 20.85 -14.97 16.70
CA GLY A 5 22.27 -14.66 16.53
C GLY A 5 22.86 -13.87 17.70
N VAL A 6 22.24 -12.73 18.06
CA VAL A 6 22.72 -11.87 19.18
C VAL A 6 22.66 -12.60 20.53
N LYS A 7 21.61 -13.39 20.77
CA LYS A 7 21.46 -14.19 22.00
C LYS A 7 22.62 -15.18 22.15
N TYR A 8 22.96 -15.87 21.07
CA TYR A 8 23.99 -16.91 21.08
C TYR A 8 25.41 -16.36 21.18
N VAL A 9 25.70 -15.21 20.55
CA VAL A 9 26.99 -14.51 20.75
C VAL A 9 27.20 -14.17 22.22
N LYS A 10 26.17 -13.64 22.89
CA LYS A 10 26.22 -13.33 24.33
C LYS A 10 26.41 -14.58 25.19
N GLN A 11 25.74 -15.68 24.86
CA GLN A 11 25.87 -16.95 25.59
C GLN A 11 27.25 -17.62 25.40
N ASN A 12 27.86 -17.47 24.22
CA ASN A 12 29.21 -17.97 23.95
C ASN A 12 30.27 -17.18 24.75
N ILE A 13 30.17 -15.84 24.78
CA ILE A 13 31.04 -15.00 25.62
C ILE A 13 30.89 -15.33 27.11
N GLY A 14 29.66 -15.63 27.54
CA GLY A 14 29.34 -16.02 28.92
C GLY A 14 29.68 -17.47 29.30
N LYS A 15 30.31 -18.26 28.41
CA LYS A 15 30.68 -19.68 28.63
C LYS A 15 29.54 -20.55 29.21
N ASN A 16 28.31 -20.37 28.73
CA ASN A 16 27.18 -21.20 29.18
C ASN A 16 27.11 -22.51 28.36
N PRO A 17 27.34 -23.70 28.97
CA PRO A 17 27.23 -24.98 28.28
C PRO A 17 25.75 -25.27 27.98
N GLY A 18 25.32 -24.95 26.76
CA GLY A 18 23.98 -25.30 26.26
C GLY A 18 23.86 -26.80 26.00
N ASN A 19 22.64 -27.26 25.74
CA ASN A 19 22.39 -28.64 25.32
C ASN A 19 22.64 -28.83 23.80
N ASP A 20 22.51 -30.05 23.29
CA ASP A 20 22.71 -30.36 21.85
C ASP A 20 21.77 -29.56 20.93
N GLU A 21 20.55 -29.28 21.37
CA GLU A 21 19.58 -28.50 20.61
C GLU A 21 20.00 -27.02 20.53
N ASP A 22 20.50 -26.46 21.64
CA ASP A 22 21.11 -25.14 21.68
C ASP A 22 22.31 -25.07 20.74
N LEU A 23 23.14 -26.12 20.67
CA LEU A 23 24.29 -26.18 19.79
C LEU A 23 23.88 -26.16 18.31
N LYS A 24 22.87 -26.95 17.91
CA LYS A 24 22.32 -26.93 16.54
C LYS A 24 21.77 -25.56 16.17
N GLN A 25 21.01 -24.92 17.08
CA GLN A 25 20.47 -23.60 16.85
C GLN A 25 21.57 -22.52 16.76
N ARG A 26 22.65 -22.64 17.54
CA ARG A 26 23.85 -21.79 17.45
C ARG A 26 24.53 -21.94 16.10
N ILE A 27 24.80 -23.17 15.67
CA ILE A 27 25.44 -23.47 14.37
C ILE A 27 24.60 -22.91 13.23
N SER A 28 23.29 -23.17 13.21
CA SER A 28 22.38 -22.66 12.19
C SER A 28 22.32 -21.13 12.17
N SER A 29 22.31 -20.50 13.35
CA SER A 29 22.34 -19.03 13.44
C SER A 29 23.64 -18.43 12.90
N ILE A 30 24.79 -19.04 13.22
CA ILE A 30 26.10 -18.59 12.72
C ILE A 30 26.19 -18.79 11.20
N GLN A 31 25.73 -19.93 10.68
CA GLN A 31 25.67 -20.18 9.23
C GLN A 31 24.80 -19.13 8.53
N THR A 32 23.64 -18.81 9.08
CA THR A 32 22.76 -17.77 8.54
C THR A 32 23.42 -16.39 8.58
N GLU A 33 24.09 -16.01 9.67
CA GLU A 33 24.80 -14.73 9.75
C GLU A 33 26.00 -14.67 8.80
N ARG A 34 26.72 -15.77 8.61
CA ARG A 34 27.78 -15.87 7.60
C ARG A 34 27.21 -15.66 6.19
N GLU A 35 26.12 -16.33 5.84
CA GLU A 35 25.46 -16.12 4.55
C GLU A 35 25.04 -14.66 4.35
N ARG A 36 24.54 -13.99 5.40
CA ARG A 36 24.20 -12.55 5.34
C ARG A 36 25.44 -11.68 5.12
N LEU A 37 26.55 -11.96 5.80
CA LEU A 37 27.81 -11.24 5.63
C LEU A 37 28.42 -11.47 4.25
N ASP A 38 28.38 -12.70 3.73
CA ASP A 38 28.85 -13.01 2.37
C ASP A 38 28.05 -12.22 1.32
N VAL A 39 26.72 -12.13 1.48
CA VAL A 39 25.87 -11.28 0.61
C VAL A 39 26.26 -9.81 0.71
N LEU A 40 26.47 -9.31 1.93
CA LEU A 40 26.87 -7.91 2.18
C LEU A 40 28.23 -7.59 1.55
N LEU A 41 29.24 -8.43 1.77
CA LEU A 41 30.57 -8.23 1.22
C LEU A 41 30.56 -8.28 -0.31
N ASN A 42 29.82 -9.20 -0.92
CA ASN A 42 29.66 -9.26 -2.37
C ASN A 42 28.93 -8.03 -2.94
N GLU A 43 28.00 -7.44 -2.19
CA GLU A 43 27.28 -6.24 -2.62
C GLU A 43 28.17 -4.97 -2.64
N TYR A 44 29.12 -4.85 -1.68
CA TYR A 44 29.92 -3.64 -1.47
C TYR A 44 31.39 -3.74 -1.95
N VAL A 45 32.02 -4.91 -1.86
CA VAL A 45 33.46 -5.10 -2.15
C VAL A 45 33.68 -5.72 -3.54
N GLY A 46 32.68 -6.43 -4.09
CA GLY A 46 32.71 -6.90 -5.48
C GLY A 46 33.70 -8.04 -5.75
N GLU A 47 34.16 -8.78 -4.74
CA GLU A 47 34.91 -10.01 -5.00
C GLU A 47 33.98 -11.08 -5.58
N ASP A 48 34.43 -11.74 -6.65
CA ASP A 48 33.76 -12.78 -7.44
C ASP A 48 33.55 -14.10 -6.64
N ILE A 49 33.00 -14.01 -5.43
CA ILE A 49 32.79 -15.17 -4.58
C ILE A 49 31.36 -15.70 -4.77
N PHE A 50 31.30 -16.66 -5.71
CA PHE A 50 30.24 -17.66 -5.96
C PHE A 50 28.90 -17.21 -6.59
N ILE A 51 28.64 -17.83 -7.75
CA ILE A 51 27.48 -17.84 -8.67
C ILE A 51 26.08 -17.86 -7.99
N ARG A 52 25.97 -18.28 -6.72
CA ARG A 52 24.68 -18.39 -6.02
C ARG A 52 24.17 -17.05 -5.51
N SER A 53 25.05 -16.09 -5.20
CA SER A 53 24.68 -14.74 -4.73
C SER A 53 24.37 -13.78 -5.88
N GLU A 54 24.91 -14.02 -7.07
CA GLU A 54 24.83 -13.12 -8.22
C GLU A 54 23.38 -12.83 -8.67
N ARG A 55 22.51 -13.85 -8.72
CA ARG A 55 21.08 -13.66 -9.04
C ARG A 55 20.36 -12.82 -8.00
N THR A 56 20.62 -13.07 -6.71
CA THR A 56 19.99 -12.34 -5.61
C THR A 56 20.48 -10.89 -5.56
N ILE A 57 21.76 -10.66 -5.80
CA ILE A 57 22.36 -9.33 -5.88
C ILE A 57 21.81 -8.56 -7.08
N LYS A 58 21.75 -9.19 -8.26
CA LYS A 58 21.18 -8.59 -9.47
C LYS A 58 19.70 -8.21 -9.25
N SER A 59 18.91 -9.13 -8.71
CA SER A 59 17.50 -8.85 -8.38
C SER A 59 17.32 -7.69 -7.40
N ARG A 60 18.19 -7.55 -6.40
CA ARG A 60 18.16 -6.43 -5.45
C ARG A 60 18.55 -5.11 -6.11
N LYS A 61 19.61 -5.11 -6.94
CA LYS A 61 20.03 -3.93 -7.71
C LYS A 61 18.92 -3.47 -8.66
N GLU A 62 18.29 -4.40 -9.37
CA GLU A 62 17.13 -4.11 -10.23
C GLU A 62 15.96 -3.54 -9.44
N ALA A 63 15.64 -4.11 -8.27
CA ALA A 63 14.59 -3.59 -7.41
C ALA A 63 14.90 -2.18 -6.89
N LEU A 64 16.17 -1.90 -6.55
CA LEU A 64 16.63 -0.57 -6.14
C LEU A 64 16.51 0.43 -7.29
N TRP A 65 16.96 0.08 -8.49
CA TRP A 65 16.84 0.94 -9.66
C TRP A 65 15.38 1.23 -10.02
N ASN A 66 14.51 0.24 -9.93
CA ASN A 66 13.07 0.42 -10.12
C ASN A 66 12.49 1.40 -9.08
N LEU A 67 12.90 1.29 -7.82
CA LEU A 67 12.51 2.23 -6.77
C LEU A 67 13.00 3.65 -7.06
N VAL A 68 14.25 3.81 -7.49
CA VAL A 68 14.82 5.12 -7.86
C VAL A 68 14.03 5.75 -8.99
N ASN A 69 13.71 4.99 -10.04
CA ASN A 69 12.92 5.49 -11.16
C ASN A 69 11.52 5.95 -10.70
N GLN A 70 10.83 5.14 -9.88
CA GLN A 70 9.54 5.52 -9.31
C GLN A 70 9.61 6.78 -8.44
N LEU A 71 10.70 6.97 -7.70
CA LEU A 71 10.91 8.20 -6.91
C LEU A 71 11.14 9.40 -7.81
N VAL A 72 11.95 9.26 -8.86
CA VAL A 72 12.17 10.33 -9.85
C VAL A 72 10.85 10.73 -10.50
N ASP A 73 10.06 9.75 -10.94
CA ASP A 73 8.73 9.98 -11.52
C ASP A 73 7.82 10.70 -10.52
N ALA A 74 7.78 10.25 -9.27
CA ALA A 74 6.98 10.86 -8.22
C ALA A 74 7.35 12.32 -7.96
N PHE A 75 8.64 12.65 -7.91
CA PHE A 75 9.12 14.02 -7.65
C PHE A 75 8.99 14.95 -8.86
N ASN A 76 8.82 14.40 -10.07
CA ASN A 76 8.53 15.18 -11.27
C ASN A 76 7.04 15.54 -11.41
N LEU A 77 6.15 14.97 -10.59
CA LEU A 77 4.74 15.35 -10.55
C LEU A 77 4.55 16.72 -9.88
N ILE A 78 3.51 17.45 -10.30
CA ILE A 78 3.12 18.73 -9.68
C ILE A 78 2.77 18.52 -8.20
N ASP A 79 2.07 17.43 -7.88
CA ASP A 79 1.84 16.98 -6.51
C ASP A 79 2.43 15.58 -6.35
N SER A 80 3.63 15.53 -5.76
CA SER A 80 4.34 14.28 -5.53
C SER A 80 3.59 13.32 -4.61
N THR A 81 2.69 13.81 -3.75
CA THR A 81 1.96 12.96 -2.78
C THR A 81 0.93 12.05 -3.45
N THR A 82 0.55 12.36 -4.69
CA THR A 82 -0.40 11.57 -5.48
C THR A 82 0.19 10.28 -6.04
N HIS A 83 1.52 10.15 -6.06
CA HIS A 83 2.18 8.98 -6.62
C HIS A 83 1.93 7.71 -5.78
N GLU A 84 1.80 6.56 -6.43
CA GLU A 84 1.47 5.28 -5.79
C GLU A 84 2.48 4.89 -4.69
N ILE A 85 3.75 5.26 -4.86
CA ILE A 85 4.82 5.00 -3.89
C ILE A 85 4.57 5.60 -2.49
N PHE A 86 3.77 6.67 -2.41
CA PHE A 86 3.45 7.35 -1.15
C PHE A 86 2.05 7.05 -0.63
N LYS A 87 1.23 6.28 -1.35
CA LYS A 87 -0.18 6.03 -1.02
C LYS A 87 -0.39 5.44 0.38
N ASP A 88 0.57 4.64 0.86
CA ASP A 88 0.51 3.97 2.17
C ASP A 88 1.27 4.72 3.28
N THR A 89 1.76 5.92 3.00
CA THR A 89 2.54 6.70 3.98
C THR A 89 1.63 7.47 4.91
N THR A 90 1.61 7.10 6.20
CA THR A 90 0.74 7.78 7.18
C THR A 90 1.29 9.12 7.67
N GLU A 91 2.59 9.36 7.46
CA GLU A 91 3.32 10.53 7.95
C GLU A 91 3.71 11.51 6.82
N ASN A 92 3.22 11.30 5.60
CA ASN A 92 3.40 12.25 4.49
C ASN A 92 2.39 13.40 4.60
N ASN A 93 2.47 14.13 5.71
CA ASN A 93 1.63 15.27 6.04
C ASN A 93 2.44 16.26 6.90
N PRO A 94 1.98 17.52 7.06
CA PRO A 94 2.72 18.54 7.78
C PRO A 94 3.12 18.14 9.21
N ASN A 95 2.26 17.41 9.93
CA ASN A 95 2.59 16.93 11.27
C ASN A 95 3.70 15.87 11.26
N GLY A 96 3.64 14.93 10.32
CA GLY A 96 4.67 13.90 10.14
C GLY A 96 6.04 14.51 9.79
N PHE A 97 6.05 15.53 8.93
CA PHE A 97 7.27 16.29 8.62
C PHE A 97 7.79 17.05 9.84
N ASN A 98 6.92 17.71 10.59
CA ASN A 98 7.32 18.41 11.81
C ASN A 98 7.91 17.44 12.85
N ASN A 99 7.31 16.26 13.03
CA ASN A 99 7.85 15.21 13.90
C ASN A 99 9.23 14.74 13.41
N LEU A 100 9.42 14.59 12.11
CA LEU A 100 10.69 14.19 11.52
C LEU A 100 11.78 15.26 11.73
N PHE A 101 11.47 16.53 11.53
CA PHE A 101 12.46 17.60 11.72
C PHE A 101 12.79 17.83 13.20
N THR A 102 11.80 17.74 14.09
CA THR A 102 11.99 17.95 15.53
C THR A 102 12.61 16.74 16.25
N CYS A 103 12.57 15.54 15.67
CA CYS A 103 13.06 14.34 16.35
C CYS A 103 14.55 14.40 16.68
N TYR A 104 15.33 15.10 15.86
CA TYR A 104 16.78 15.20 16.00
C TYR A 104 17.15 16.00 17.25
N GLU A 105 16.59 17.20 17.39
CA GLU A 105 16.82 18.07 18.56
C GLU A 105 16.34 17.40 19.86
N LEU A 106 15.15 16.79 19.83
CA LEU A 106 14.64 16.00 20.96
C LEU A 106 15.54 14.80 21.30
N GLY A 107 16.23 14.26 20.30
CA GLY A 107 17.20 13.19 20.45
C GLY A 107 18.47 13.67 21.15
N ILE A 108 19.00 14.82 20.74
CA ILE A 108 20.16 15.47 21.38
C ILE A 108 19.86 15.77 22.85
N GLU A 109 18.74 16.43 23.14
CA GLU A 109 18.35 16.78 24.49
C GLU A 109 18.28 15.54 25.40
N ARG A 110 17.74 14.44 24.87
CA ARG A 110 17.66 13.17 25.59
C ARG A 110 19.02 12.55 25.84
N LEU A 111 19.91 12.57 24.86
CA LEU A 111 21.28 12.07 25.00
C LEU A 111 22.05 12.86 26.06
N ASN A 112 21.95 14.19 26.04
CA ASN A 112 22.57 15.05 27.05
C ASN A 112 22.03 14.76 28.45
N ASN A 113 20.71 14.58 28.59
CA ASN A 113 20.09 14.19 29.87
C ASN A 113 20.58 12.82 30.36
N ILE A 114 20.72 11.84 29.47
CA ILE A 114 21.26 10.51 29.83
C ILE A 114 22.72 10.64 30.26
N HIS A 115 23.52 11.45 29.56
CA HIS A 115 24.92 11.71 29.89
C HIS A 115 25.08 12.33 31.29
N ALA A 116 24.33 13.40 31.58
CA ALA A 116 24.35 14.07 32.88
C ALA A 116 23.94 13.13 34.03
N GLN A 117 22.98 12.23 33.81
CA GLN A 117 22.51 11.29 34.82
C GLN A 117 23.46 10.11 35.05
N GLU A 118 23.98 9.49 33.98
CA GLU A 118 24.68 8.20 34.08
C GLU A 118 26.21 8.34 34.12
N ILE A 119 26.74 9.35 33.41
CA ILE A 119 28.18 9.55 33.28
C ILE A 119 28.65 10.57 34.32
N GLU A 120 28.12 11.79 34.26
CA GLU A 120 28.50 12.86 35.18
C GLU A 120 27.90 12.69 36.57
N LYS A 121 26.73 12.04 36.66
CA LYS A 121 25.94 11.87 37.89
C LYS A 121 25.60 13.20 38.58
N SER A 122 25.48 14.26 37.79
CA SER A 122 25.15 15.61 38.24
C SER A 122 23.65 15.79 38.54
N ILE A 123 22.80 14.89 38.01
CA ILE A 123 21.34 14.90 38.13
C ILE A 123 20.84 13.50 38.53
N SER A 124 19.69 13.42 39.22
CA SER A 124 19.05 12.14 39.57
C SER A 124 18.57 11.35 38.33
N ILE A 125 18.68 10.02 38.43
CA ILE A 125 18.32 9.11 37.34
C ILE A 125 16.81 9.12 37.10
N ASN A 126 16.41 9.46 35.87
CA ASN A 126 15.03 9.35 35.39
C ASN A 126 14.98 8.49 34.13
N THR A 127 14.24 7.38 34.20
CA THR A 127 14.12 6.41 33.11
C THR A 127 12.91 6.64 32.21
N LYS A 128 11.97 7.52 32.61
CA LYS A 128 10.75 7.79 31.86
C LYS A 128 11.08 8.47 30.53
N GLY A 129 10.45 8.01 29.45
CA GLY A 129 10.62 8.61 28.12
C GLY A 129 11.92 8.24 27.38
N ARG A 130 12.87 7.50 27.98
CA ARG A 130 14.14 7.14 27.31
C ARG A 130 13.96 6.38 26.00
N ARG A 131 12.90 5.59 25.90
CA ARG A 131 12.56 4.77 24.71
C ARG A 131 11.44 5.36 23.85
N ILE A 132 11.03 6.61 24.10
CA ILE A 132 9.96 7.20 23.29
C ILE A 132 10.46 7.38 21.85
N LYS A 133 9.66 6.89 20.91
CA LYS A 133 9.92 7.06 19.49
C LYS A 133 9.17 8.32 19.07
N ASN A 134 9.90 9.41 18.84
CA ASN A 134 9.32 10.70 18.43
C ASN A 134 8.74 10.65 17.00
N ILE A 135 8.94 9.53 16.31
CA ILE A 135 8.41 9.25 14.97
C ILE A 135 7.50 8.02 15.07
N LYS A 136 6.35 8.09 14.42
CA LYS A 136 5.42 6.97 14.32
C LYS A 136 6.08 5.81 13.56
N THR A 137 6.11 4.64 14.17
CA THR A 137 6.60 3.42 13.52
C THR A 137 5.43 2.49 13.22
N ILE A 138 5.32 2.03 11.99
CA ILE A 138 4.34 1.01 11.59
C ILE A 138 5.02 -0.36 11.69
N THR A 139 4.40 -1.31 12.37
CA THR A 139 4.91 -2.69 12.43
C THR A 139 4.60 -3.46 11.14
N ILE A 140 5.34 -4.54 10.88
CA ILE A 140 5.09 -5.41 9.72
C ILE A 140 3.66 -5.96 9.74
N GLU A 141 3.13 -6.29 10.92
CA GLU A 141 1.76 -6.79 11.09
C GLU A 141 0.72 -5.72 10.74
N GLN A 142 0.89 -4.50 11.25
CA GLN A 142 0.04 -3.37 10.91
C GLN A 142 0.05 -3.11 9.40
N ARG A 143 1.23 -3.18 8.76
CA ARG A 143 1.36 -3.04 7.31
C ARG A 143 0.57 -4.10 6.54
N LYS A 144 0.62 -5.37 6.98
CA LYS A 144 -0.17 -6.46 6.37
C LYS A 144 -1.68 -6.21 6.50
N ILE A 145 -2.14 -5.68 7.63
CA ILE A 145 -3.54 -5.34 7.84
C ILE A 145 -3.97 -4.20 6.90
N ILE A 146 -3.17 -3.14 6.80
CA ILE A 146 -3.42 -2.01 5.89
C ILE A 146 -3.55 -2.52 4.44
N GLU A 147 -2.61 -3.36 4.01
CA GLU A 147 -2.61 -3.93 2.65
C GLU A 147 -3.83 -4.83 2.39
N LYS A 148 -4.26 -5.62 3.39
CA LYS A 148 -5.46 -6.45 3.26
C LYS A 148 -6.72 -5.61 3.10
N ASN A 149 -6.88 -4.59 3.94
CA ASN A 149 -8.03 -3.70 3.91
C ASN A 149 -8.11 -2.94 2.58
N ARG A 150 -6.97 -2.47 2.06
CA ARG A 150 -6.87 -1.82 0.74
C ARG A 150 -7.40 -2.71 -0.39
N LYS A 151 -6.95 -3.97 -0.43
CA LYS A 151 -7.41 -4.95 -1.45
C LYS A 151 -8.90 -5.22 -1.37
N GLU A 152 -9.46 -5.23 -0.16
CA GLU A 152 -10.89 -5.39 0.05
C GLU A 152 -11.67 -4.16 -0.45
N GLN A 153 -11.17 -2.96 -0.14
CA GLN A 153 -11.75 -1.71 -0.60
C GLN A 153 -11.74 -1.60 -2.13
N GLU A 154 -10.62 -1.94 -2.78
CA GLU A 154 -10.52 -1.94 -4.25
C GLU A 154 -11.48 -2.93 -4.93
N LYS A 155 -11.75 -4.08 -4.29
CA LYS A 155 -12.76 -5.03 -4.79
C LYS A 155 -14.17 -4.45 -4.69
N ILE A 156 -14.47 -3.75 -3.59
CA ILE A 156 -15.76 -3.09 -3.38
C ILE A 156 -15.95 -1.98 -4.42
N THR A 157 -14.95 -1.12 -4.61
CA THR A 157 -15.01 -0.02 -5.60
C THR A 157 -15.28 -0.56 -7.01
N LYS A 158 -14.51 -1.57 -7.46
CA LYS A 158 -14.70 -2.19 -8.78
C LYS A 158 -16.08 -2.83 -8.95
N ARG A 159 -16.64 -3.38 -7.87
CA ARG A 159 -18.00 -3.93 -7.88
C ARG A 159 -19.04 -2.82 -8.04
N ASN A 160 -18.87 -1.72 -7.31
CA ASN A 160 -19.79 -0.58 -7.36
C ASN A 160 -19.76 0.11 -8.74
N GLU A 161 -18.57 0.28 -9.33
CA GLU A 161 -18.43 0.81 -10.70
C GLU A 161 -19.19 -0.04 -11.73
N LYS A 162 -19.07 -1.37 -11.65
CA LYS A 162 -19.84 -2.28 -12.51
C LYS A 162 -21.34 -2.15 -12.32
N ILE A 163 -21.80 -1.97 -11.08
CA ILE A 163 -23.22 -1.79 -10.78
C ILE A 163 -23.72 -0.47 -11.38
N MET A 164 -22.97 0.63 -11.23
CA MET A 164 -23.32 1.92 -11.83
C MET A 164 -23.44 1.83 -13.36
N ILE A 165 -22.46 1.22 -14.03
CA ILE A 165 -22.49 1.05 -15.49
C ILE A 165 -23.72 0.22 -15.91
N THR A 166 -24.03 -0.83 -15.17
CA THR A 166 -25.19 -1.68 -15.46
C THR A 166 -26.51 -0.90 -15.29
N GLN A 167 -26.61 -0.07 -14.24
CA GLN A 167 -27.78 0.77 -14.00
C GLN A 167 -27.97 1.83 -15.10
N GLN A 168 -26.88 2.49 -15.52
CA GLN A 168 -26.93 3.44 -16.64
C GLN A 168 -27.41 2.78 -17.93
N ASN A 169 -26.90 1.59 -18.24
CA ASN A 169 -27.34 0.85 -19.43
C ASN A 169 -28.83 0.45 -19.36
N ILE A 170 -29.35 0.12 -18.18
CA ILE A 170 -30.77 -0.18 -17.98
C ILE A 170 -31.61 1.09 -18.19
N GLU A 171 -31.24 2.22 -17.57
CA GLU A 171 -31.94 3.49 -17.76
C GLU A 171 -31.96 3.93 -19.22
N GLU A 172 -30.85 3.76 -19.94
CA GLU A 172 -30.75 4.11 -21.36
C GLU A 172 -31.68 3.23 -22.22
N PHE A 173 -31.76 1.94 -21.90
CA PHE A 173 -32.67 1.00 -22.56
C PHE A 173 -34.15 1.31 -22.27
N ASP A 174 -34.50 1.61 -21.02
CA ASP A 174 -35.87 1.95 -20.62
C ASP A 174 -36.35 3.23 -21.33
N ASN A 175 -35.49 4.26 -21.42
CA ASN A 175 -35.77 5.48 -22.16
C ASN A 175 -36.02 5.20 -23.67
N GLN A 176 -35.26 4.28 -24.25
CA GLN A 176 -35.42 3.89 -25.66
C GLN A 176 -36.76 3.16 -25.90
N ILE A 177 -37.16 2.26 -24.99
CA ILE A 177 -38.46 1.59 -25.03
C ILE A 177 -39.59 2.61 -24.90
N GLU A 178 -39.51 3.55 -23.96
CA GLU A 178 -40.55 4.56 -23.77
C GLU A 178 -40.72 5.44 -25.03
N GLY A 179 -39.61 5.78 -25.69
CA GLY A 179 -39.60 6.45 -26.99
C GLY A 179 -40.32 5.65 -28.07
N MET A 180 -40.02 4.36 -28.21
CA MET A 180 -40.67 3.47 -29.19
C MET A 180 -42.18 3.35 -28.93
N ILE A 181 -42.59 3.19 -27.66
CA ILE A 181 -44.00 3.10 -27.27
C ILE A 181 -44.75 4.37 -27.66
N LYS A 182 -44.20 5.57 -27.37
CA LYS A 182 -44.82 6.85 -27.76
C LYS A 182 -45.02 6.98 -29.27
N VAL A 183 -44.05 6.55 -30.07
CA VAL A 183 -44.15 6.55 -31.54
C VAL A 183 -45.27 5.63 -32.01
N ASN A 184 -45.34 4.41 -31.48
CA ASN A 184 -46.37 3.44 -31.84
C ASN A 184 -47.79 3.93 -31.50
N TYR A 185 -47.99 4.50 -30.31
CA TYR A 185 -49.28 5.10 -29.95
C TYR A 185 -49.69 6.23 -30.91
N LYS A 186 -48.73 7.07 -31.33
CA LYS A 186 -49.00 8.15 -32.29
C LYS A 186 -49.42 7.61 -33.66
N ILE A 187 -48.78 6.55 -34.15
CA ILE A 187 -49.15 5.87 -35.39
C ILE A 187 -50.55 5.26 -35.29
N LEU A 188 -50.88 4.60 -34.17
CA LEU A 188 -52.20 4.02 -33.95
C LEU A 188 -53.33 5.06 -34.01
N ILE A 189 -53.13 6.22 -33.38
CA ILE A 189 -54.08 7.34 -33.41
C ILE A 189 -54.30 7.84 -34.84
N ILE A 190 -53.22 8.03 -35.61
CA ILE A 190 -53.30 8.47 -37.01
C ILE A 190 -54.09 7.46 -37.85
N ASN A 191 -53.81 6.17 -37.70
CA ASN A 191 -54.50 5.12 -38.45
C ASN A 191 -55.99 5.07 -38.11
N ASN A 192 -56.36 5.18 -36.83
CA ASN A 192 -57.77 5.23 -36.41
C ASN A 192 -58.50 6.44 -36.99
N ASN A 193 -57.87 7.62 -36.98
CA ASN A 193 -58.45 8.81 -37.58
C ASN A 193 -58.67 8.64 -39.10
N ASN A 194 -57.71 8.03 -39.81
CA ASN A 194 -57.85 7.75 -41.23
C ASN A 194 -59.01 6.79 -41.51
N ILE A 195 -59.18 5.74 -40.70
CA ILE A 195 -60.31 4.81 -40.82
C ILE A 195 -61.64 5.54 -40.67
N ILE A 196 -61.77 6.39 -39.65
CA ILE A 196 -62.99 7.19 -39.39
C ILE A 196 -63.32 8.08 -40.61
N ILE A 197 -62.31 8.76 -41.17
CA ILE A 197 -62.48 9.60 -42.36
C ILE A 197 -62.98 8.77 -43.55
N ILE A 198 -62.36 7.62 -43.82
CA ILE A 198 -62.75 6.72 -44.92
C ILE A 198 -64.19 6.23 -44.74
N THR A 199 -64.57 5.81 -43.53
CA THR A 199 -65.94 5.37 -43.24
C THR A 199 -66.96 6.49 -43.46
N ASN A 200 -66.64 7.73 -43.05
CA ASN A 200 -67.54 8.87 -43.25
C ASN A 200 -67.72 9.19 -44.75
N ILE A 201 -66.66 9.11 -45.55
CA ILE A 201 -66.73 9.29 -47.01
C ILE A 201 -67.61 8.20 -47.64
N LEU A 202 -67.42 6.93 -47.25
CA LEU A 202 -68.23 5.81 -47.74
C LEU A 202 -69.72 5.96 -47.41
N ILE A 203 -70.04 6.42 -46.21
CA ILE A 203 -71.42 6.71 -45.80
C ILE A 203 -72.02 7.83 -46.66
N LEU A 204 -71.27 8.90 -46.92
CA LEU A 204 -71.70 10.00 -47.80
C LEU A 204 -71.99 9.53 -49.24
N ILE A 205 -71.17 8.62 -49.78
CA ILE A 205 -71.37 8.04 -51.12
C ILE A 205 -72.59 7.13 -51.17
N LEU A 206 -72.93 6.43 -50.08
CA LEU A 206 -74.08 5.51 -50.03
C LEU A 206 -75.44 6.20 -49.80
N ILE A 207 -75.43 7.45 -49.33
CA ILE A 207 -76.63 8.23 -49.03
C ILE A 207 -77.04 9.16 -50.20
N TYR A 208 -76.16 9.34 -51.19
CA TYR A 208 -76.40 10.08 -52.45
C TYR A 208 -76.55 9.14 -53.64
#